data_AF-A0A952DRA9-F1
#
_entry.id   AF-A0A952DRA9-F1
#
_cell.length_a   1.000
_cell.length_b   1.000
_cell.length_c   1.000
_cell.angle_alpha   90.00
_cell.angle_beta   90.00
_cell.angle_gamma   90.00
#
_symmetry.space_group_name_H-M   'P 1'
#
loop_
_entity.id
_entity.type
_entity.pdbx_description
1 polymer ?
#
loop_
_entity_poly.entity_id
_entity_poly.type
_entity_poly.pdbx_seq_one_letter_code
_entity_poly.pdbx_strand_id
1 'polypeptide(L)'
;LDFVTYHLRQVSLGSRLLNGGVILTGGGSQLKHLIQLTEYATGLNARIGLPNEHLAANHIDELKKPMYATCIGLILKGYNDYEHQYKEFLDKHRKVEVPKSLTVEETTPNESVKEPNQIDVTERSKKIKFWEKFNQKVKISLIDLFKEDDDKTI
;
A
#
# COMPACT_ATOMS: atom_id res chain seq x y z
N LEU A 1 17.22 18.06 7.75
CA LEU A 1 17.12 17.28 9.01
C LEU A 1 17.03 18.19 10.23
N ASP A 2 17.58 19.40 10.17
CA ASP A 2 17.49 20.39 11.26
C ASP A 2 16.06 20.66 11.75
N PHE A 3 15.09 20.78 10.84
CA PHE A 3 13.67 20.90 11.20
C PHE A 3 13.14 19.68 11.98
N VAL A 4 13.57 18.48 11.62
CA VAL A 4 13.20 17.24 12.34
C VAL A 4 13.77 17.29 13.75
N THR A 5 15.07 17.60 13.87
CA THR A 5 15.74 17.74 15.18
C THR A 5 15.10 18.83 16.04
N TYR A 6 14.72 19.96 15.43
CA TYR A 6 14.00 21.05 16.10
C TYR A 6 12.67 20.56 16.70
N HIS A 7 11.85 19.87 15.90
CA HIS A 7 10.56 19.36 16.36
C HIS A 7 10.72 18.29 17.45
N LEU A 8 11.69 17.38 17.33
CA LEU A 8 11.97 16.38 18.36
C LEU A 8 12.29 17.02 19.72
N ARG A 9 13.05 18.12 19.71
CA ARG A 9 13.37 18.88 20.92
C ARG A 9 12.16 19.61 21.49
N GLN A 10 11.28 20.17 20.64
CA GLN A 10 10.07 20.85 21.09
C GLN A 10 9.10 19.92 21.83
N VAL A 11 8.91 18.70 21.34
CA VAL A 11 8.02 17.72 21.96
C VAL A 11 8.62 17.03 23.19
N SER A 12 9.81 17.47 23.64
CA SER A 12 10.56 16.89 24.78
C SER A 12 10.83 15.39 24.66
N LEU A 13 10.76 14.84 23.44
CA LEU A 13 11.16 13.47 23.15
C LEU A 13 12.68 13.45 23.01
N GLY A 14 13.36 13.47 24.17
CA GLY A 14 14.80 13.24 24.23
C GLY A 14 15.16 11.83 23.78
N SER A 15 16.45 11.60 23.56
CA SER A 15 17.02 10.30 23.17
C SER A 15 16.66 9.14 24.11
N ARG A 16 16.28 9.44 25.36
CA ARG A 16 15.85 8.46 26.38
C ARG A 16 14.45 7.88 26.14
N LEU A 17 13.57 8.60 25.43
CA LEU A 17 12.22 8.11 25.11
C LEU A 17 12.17 7.40 23.76
N LEU A 18 13.16 7.64 22.89
CA LEU A 18 13.22 7.12 21.52
C LEU A 18 14.17 5.93 21.40
N ASN A 19 14.01 4.93 22.27
CA ASN A 19 14.85 3.72 22.29
C ASN A 19 14.83 2.97 20.95
N GLY A 20 13.72 3.11 20.19
CA GLY A 20 13.57 2.53 18.86
C GLY A 20 14.26 3.31 17.73
N GLY A 21 14.77 4.51 17.98
CA GLY A 21 15.40 5.37 16.98
C GLY A 21 14.42 5.96 15.95
N VAL A 22 14.96 6.37 14.80
CA VAL A 22 14.22 6.93 13.66
C VAL A 22 13.98 5.83 12.62
N ILE A 23 12.72 5.62 12.23
CA ILE A 23 12.37 4.75 11.09
C ILE A 23 12.12 5.60 9.86
N LEU A 24 12.87 5.35 8.80
CA LEU A 24 12.76 6.02 7.51
C LEU A 24 11.87 5.20 6.57
N THR A 25 10.81 5.80 6.05
CA THR A 25 9.86 5.16 5.11
C THR A 25 9.66 6.03 3.85
N GLY A 26 8.86 5.55 2.90
CA GLY A 26 8.58 6.25 1.65
C GLY A 26 9.70 6.12 0.61
N GLY A 27 9.48 6.68 -0.58
CA GLY A 27 10.44 6.59 -1.69
C GLY A 27 11.79 7.25 -1.39
N GLY A 28 11.76 8.40 -0.70
CA GLY A 28 12.96 9.17 -0.34
C GLY A 28 13.87 8.47 0.66
N SER A 29 13.37 7.47 1.40
CA SER A 29 14.20 6.68 2.34
C SER A 29 15.27 5.83 1.66
N GLN A 30 15.17 5.61 0.34
CA GLN A 30 16.09 4.78 -0.44
C GLN A 30 17.33 5.54 -0.94
N LEU A 31 17.47 6.82 -0.58
CA LEU A 31 18.66 7.60 -0.95
C LEU A 31 19.91 7.02 -0.29
N LYS A 32 21.01 6.97 -1.06
CA LYS A 32 22.31 6.52 -0.57
C LYS A 32 22.74 7.38 0.62
N HIS A 33 23.24 6.73 1.66
CA HIS A 33 23.76 7.35 2.88
C HIS A 33 22.75 8.13 3.74
N LEU A 34 21.44 8.01 3.48
CA LEU A 34 20.44 8.74 4.27
C LEU A 34 20.38 8.28 5.74
N ILE A 35 20.65 7.00 6.00
CA ILE A 35 20.71 6.45 7.36
C ILE A 35 21.81 7.17 8.14
N GLN A 36 23.03 7.18 7.61
CA GLN A 36 24.20 7.82 8.23
C GLN A 36 23.97 9.33 8.44
N LEU A 37 23.39 10.00 7.46
CA LEU A 37 23.07 11.42 7.57
C LEU A 37 22.03 11.68 8.68
N THR A 38 20.99 10.86 8.76
CA THR A 38 19.97 10.95 9.81
C THR A 38 20.58 10.72 11.19
N GLU A 39 21.41 9.69 11.34
CA GLU A 39 22.11 9.37 12.59
C GLU A 39 23.04 10.51 13.02
N TYR A 40 23.82 11.05 12.09
CA TYR A 40 24.72 12.16 12.34
C TYR A 40 23.97 13.44 12.75
N ALA A 41 22.88 13.78 12.04
CA ALA A 41 22.16 15.03 12.26
C ALA A 41 21.27 15.01 13.52
N THR A 42 20.75 13.84 13.89
CA THR A 42 19.80 13.70 15.01
C THR A 42 20.43 13.12 16.28
N GLY A 43 21.55 12.40 16.16
CA GLY A 43 22.15 11.64 17.26
C GLY A 43 21.34 10.41 17.68
N LEU A 44 20.36 9.99 16.87
CA LEU A 44 19.50 8.82 17.10
C LEU A 44 19.82 7.74 16.06
N ASN A 45 19.83 6.47 16.48
CA ASN A 45 19.94 5.34 15.55
C ASN A 45 18.82 5.41 14.50
N ALA A 46 19.12 5.07 13.24
CA ALA A 46 18.14 5.09 12.17
C ALA A 46 18.10 3.77 11.39
N ARG A 47 16.93 3.41 10.85
CA ARG A 47 16.78 2.25 9.97
C ARG A 47 15.68 2.45 8.93
N ILE A 48 15.70 1.65 7.87
CA ILE A 48 14.62 1.61 6.88
C ILE A 48 13.44 0.80 7.43
N GLY A 49 12.23 1.35 7.35
CA GLY A 49 11.00 0.63 7.67
C GLY A 49 10.47 -0.11 6.45
N LEU A 50 10.37 -1.43 6.53
CA LEU A 50 9.81 -2.29 5.48
C LEU A 50 8.38 -2.70 5.87
N PRO A 51 7.38 -2.51 5.00
CA PRO A 51 5.98 -2.87 5.30
C PRO A 51 5.68 -4.33 4.93
N ASN A 52 6.46 -5.28 5.45
CA ASN A 52 6.39 -6.69 5.07
C ASN A 52 5.84 -7.63 6.15
N GLU A 53 5.69 -7.15 7.39
CA GLU A 53 5.25 -7.97 8.53
C GLU A 53 3.86 -8.57 8.33
N HIS A 54 2.90 -7.78 7.84
CA HIS A 54 1.52 -8.21 7.60
C HIS A 54 1.26 -8.67 6.16
N LEU A 55 2.30 -8.98 5.38
CA LEU A 55 2.14 -9.50 4.02
C LEU A 55 2.28 -11.03 4.03
N ALA A 56 1.34 -11.75 3.43
CA ALA A 56 1.39 -13.20 3.32
C ALA A 56 2.63 -13.66 2.58
N ALA A 57 3.09 -14.88 2.86
CA ALA A 57 4.37 -15.41 2.37
C ALA A 57 4.57 -15.29 0.83
N ASN A 58 3.49 -15.30 0.04
CA ASN A 58 3.52 -15.26 -1.43
C ASN A 58 3.30 -13.84 -2.03
N HIS A 59 3.55 -12.78 -1.26
CA HIS A 59 3.42 -11.42 -1.75
C HIS A 59 4.49 -11.05 -2.79
N ILE A 60 4.16 -10.09 -3.66
CA ILE A 60 5.10 -9.54 -4.63
C ILE A 60 6.19 -8.78 -3.89
N ASP A 61 7.46 -9.06 -4.18
CA ASP A 61 8.62 -8.46 -3.49
C ASP A 61 8.64 -6.93 -3.52
N GLU A 62 8.04 -6.33 -4.54
CA GLU A 62 7.92 -4.89 -4.66
C GLU A 62 7.16 -4.24 -3.48
N LEU A 63 6.18 -4.94 -2.92
CA LEU A 63 5.40 -4.44 -1.78
C LEU A 63 6.22 -4.31 -0.51
N LYS A 64 7.38 -5.00 -0.40
CA LYS A 64 8.31 -4.85 0.73
C LYS A 64 9.05 -3.52 0.72
N LYS A 65 9.00 -2.75 -0.37
CA LYS A 65 9.73 -1.47 -0.47
C LYS A 65 9.11 -0.42 0.47
N PRO A 66 9.92 0.42 1.13
CA PRO A 66 9.42 1.47 2.04
C PRO A 66 8.48 2.47 1.37
N MET A 67 8.51 2.58 0.04
CA MET A 67 7.58 3.39 -0.76
C MET A 67 6.11 3.02 -0.53
N TYR A 68 5.80 1.75 -0.27
CA TYR A 68 4.42 1.26 -0.10
C TYR A 68 3.93 1.28 1.34
N ALA A 69 4.73 1.77 2.30
CA ALA A 69 4.36 1.76 3.71
C ALA A 69 3.02 2.47 3.99
N THR A 70 2.77 3.60 3.33
CA THR A 70 1.53 4.36 3.52
C THR A 70 0.31 3.62 2.97
N CYS A 71 0.35 3.11 1.74
CA CYS A 71 -0.82 2.46 1.15
C CYS A 71 -1.15 1.15 1.86
N ILE A 72 -0.14 0.36 2.25
CA ILE A 72 -0.32 -0.86 3.05
C ILE A 72 -0.96 -0.51 4.40
N GLY A 73 -0.45 0.51 5.10
CA GLY A 73 -1.03 0.96 6.36
C GLY A 73 -2.49 1.42 6.24
N LEU A 74 -2.84 2.09 5.13
CA LEU A 74 -4.23 2.49 4.86
C LEU A 74 -5.15 1.29 4.59
N ILE A 75 -4.67 0.28 3.86
CA ILE A 75 -5.43 -0.95 3.59
C ILE A 75 -5.67 -1.71 4.91
N LEU A 76 -4.63 -1.91 5.72
CA LEU A 76 -4.74 -2.55 7.02
C LEU A 76 -5.71 -1.81 7.94
N LYS A 77 -5.63 -0.47 7.97
CA LYS A 77 -6.56 0.36 8.76
C LYS A 77 -7.99 0.24 8.26
N GLY A 78 -8.20 0.24 6.95
CA GLY A 78 -9.53 0.05 6.34
C GLY A 78 -10.11 -1.32 6.63
N TYR A 79 -9.30 -2.38 6.55
CA TYR A 79 -9.69 -3.74 6.90
C TYR A 79 -10.08 -3.84 8.38
N ASN A 80 -9.26 -3.32 9.29
CA ASN A 80 -9.56 -3.29 10.71
C ASN A 80 -10.84 -2.51 11.04
N ASP A 81 -11.07 -1.36 10.40
CA ASP A 81 -12.29 -0.57 10.58
C ASP A 81 -13.54 -1.32 10.06
N TYR A 82 -13.40 -2.13 9.01
CA TYR A 82 -14.47 -2.99 8.45
C TYR A 82 -14.82 -4.16 9.37
N GLU A 83 -13.84 -4.93 9.81
CA GLU A 83 -14.04 -6.12 10.68
C GLU A 83 -14.71 -5.76 12.02
N HIS A 84 -14.32 -4.62 12.60
CA HIS A 84 -14.85 -4.19 13.90
C HIS A 84 -16.08 -3.26 13.80
N GLN A 85 -16.59 -3.02 12.59
CA GLN A 85 -17.69 -2.07 12.32
C GLN A 85 -17.48 -0.67 12.95
N TYR A 86 -16.22 -0.23 13.13
CA TYR A 86 -15.89 1.08 13.73
C TYR A 86 -16.40 2.26 12.90
N LYS A 87 -16.68 2.02 11.62
CA LYS A 87 -17.35 2.94 10.73
C LYS A 87 -18.48 2.20 10.06
N GLU A 88 -19.70 2.69 10.22
CA GLU A 88 -20.74 2.44 9.23
C GLU A 88 -20.23 3.05 7.93
N PHE A 89 -19.66 2.23 7.06
CA PHE A 89 -19.47 2.58 5.67
C PHE A 89 -20.88 2.76 5.11
N LEU A 90 -21.45 3.96 5.28
CA LEU A 90 -22.66 4.37 4.57
C LEU A 90 -22.39 4.00 3.12
N ASP A 91 -23.26 3.17 2.54
CA ASP A 91 -23.12 2.44 1.26
C ASP A 91 -22.72 3.27 0.01
N LYS A 92 -22.39 4.54 0.19
CA LYS A 92 -21.77 5.45 -0.77
C LYS A 92 -20.27 5.17 -0.93
N HIS A 93 -19.90 3.96 -1.33
CA HIS A 93 -18.61 3.80 -2.01
C HIS A 93 -18.71 4.58 -3.33
N ARG A 94 -18.16 5.80 -3.36
CA ARG A 94 -17.98 6.55 -4.61
C ARG A 94 -17.09 5.66 -5.49
N LYS A 95 -17.62 5.14 -6.60
CA LYS A 95 -16.80 4.51 -7.63
C LYS A 95 -15.79 5.56 -8.08
N VAL A 96 -14.56 5.46 -7.59
CA VAL A 96 -13.44 6.25 -8.10
C VAL A 96 -13.03 5.54 -9.37
N GLU A 97 -13.32 6.16 -10.51
CA GLU A 97 -12.74 5.73 -11.78
C GLU A 97 -11.22 5.93 -11.64
N VAL A 98 -10.48 4.82 -11.59
CA VAL A 98 -9.02 4.88 -11.59
C VAL A 98 -8.60 5.51 -12.92
N PRO A 99 -7.87 6.63 -12.92
CA PRO A 99 -7.39 7.25 -14.16
C PRO A 99 -6.68 6.23 -15.02
N LYS A 100 -6.98 6.19 -16.32
CA LYS A 100 -6.37 5.27 -17.31
C LYS A 100 -4.83 5.33 -17.34
N SER A 101 -4.22 6.38 -16.77
CA SER A 101 -2.77 6.53 -16.62
C SER A 101 -2.14 5.66 -15.51
N LEU A 102 -2.94 5.04 -14.64
CA LEU A 102 -2.46 4.20 -13.53
C LEU A 102 -2.67 2.69 -13.78
N THR A 103 -3.38 2.33 -14.84
CA THR A 103 -3.38 0.97 -15.38
C THR A 103 -2.12 0.78 -16.19
N VAL A 104 -1.23 -0.11 -15.72
CA VAL A 104 -0.07 -0.57 -16.50
C VAL A 104 -0.62 -1.18 -17.79
N GLU A 105 -0.47 -0.47 -18.91
CA GLU A 105 -0.65 -1.06 -20.23
C GLU A 105 0.51 -2.03 -20.44
N GLU A 106 0.23 -3.33 -20.33
CA GLU A 106 1.12 -4.35 -20.88
C GLU A 106 1.23 -4.11 -22.39
N THR A 107 2.38 -3.59 -22.80
CA THR A 107 2.75 -3.42 -24.19
C THR A 107 3.19 -4.77 -24.75
N THR A 108 2.44 -5.31 -25.71
CA THR A 108 2.96 -6.14 -26.81
C THR A 108 2.15 -5.88 -28.09
N PRO A 109 2.73 -6.08 -29.29
CA PRO A 109 2.79 -5.06 -30.36
C PRO A 109 1.74 -5.18 -31.48
N ASN A 110 1.52 -4.04 -32.16
CA ASN A 110 1.04 -3.83 -33.54
C ASN A 110 -0.20 -4.60 -34.05
N GLU A 111 -1.31 -3.88 -34.30
CA GLU A 111 -1.76 -3.54 -35.66
C GLU A 111 -2.95 -2.54 -35.64
N SER A 112 -3.21 -1.96 -36.80
CA SER A 112 -3.83 -0.67 -37.11
C SER A 112 -5.36 -0.54 -37.08
N VAL A 113 -5.83 0.61 -36.55
CA VAL A 113 -6.81 1.58 -37.15
C VAL A 113 -8.35 1.37 -37.06
N LYS A 114 -9.03 2.47 -36.62
CA LYS A 114 -10.40 3.02 -36.86
C LYS A 114 -11.50 2.93 -35.76
N GLU A 115 -11.94 4.12 -35.30
CA GLU A 115 -13.27 4.44 -34.69
C GLU A 115 -14.38 4.56 -35.77
N PRO A 116 -15.68 4.73 -35.43
CA PRO A 116 -16.50 4.10 -34.39
C PRO A 116 -17.88 3.64 -34.95
N ASN A 117 -18.57 2.64 -34.35
CA ASN A 117 -20.06 2.65 -34.27
C ASN A 117 -20.71 1.51 -33.44
N GLN A 118 -21.73 1.93 -32.68
CA GLN A 118 -22.91 1.21 -32.14
C GLN A 118 -22.67 -0.04 -31.27
N ILE A 119 -23.02 0.03 -29.97
CA ILE A 119 -22.90 -1.09 -29.03
C ILE A 119 -24.28 -1.58 -28.58
N ASP A 120 -24.59 -2.78 -29.07
CA ASP A 120 -25.67 -3.68 -28.70
C ASP A 120 -25.60 -4.11 -27.21
N VAL A 121 -26.74 -4.18 -26.53
CA VAL A 121 -26.86 -4.30 -25.05
C VAL A 121 -26.62 -5.75 -24.56
N THR A 122 -26.54 -6.72 -25.46
CA THR A 122 -26.51 -8.15 -25.13
C THR A 122 -25.13 -8.70 -24.70
N GLU A 123 -24.01 -8.08 -25.11
CA GLU A 123 -22.66 -8.54 -24.71
C GLU A 123 -22.22 -8.07 -23.31
N ARG A 124 -22.87 -7.02 -22.77
CA ARG A 124 -22.51 -6.38 -21.49
C ARG A 124 -22.67 -7.32 -20.29
N SER A 125 -23.68 -8.20 -20.32
CA SER A 125 -23.98 -9.16 -19.24
C SER A 125 -22.88 -10.22 -19.05
N LYS A 126 -22.26 -10.69 -20.14
CA LYS A 126 -21.16 -11.68 -20.06
C LYS A 126 -19.86 -11.04 -19.54
N LYS A 127 -19.58 -9.80 -19.93
CA LYS A 127 -18.44 -9.01 -19.38
C LYS A 127 -18.64 -8.68 -17.91
N ILE A 128 -19.84 -8.31 -17.45
CA ILE A 128 -20.12 -8.06 -16.03
C ILE A 128 -19.83 -9.30 -15.17
N LYS A 129 -20.28 -10.49 -15.61
CA LYS A 129 -20.02 -11.75 -14.90
C LYS A 129 -18.54 -12.14 -14.86
N PHE A 130 -17.75 -11.76 -15.86
CA PHE A 130 -16.31 -11.99 -15.88
C PHE A 130 -15.56 -11.03 -14.93
N TRP A 131 -15.98 -9.76 -14.88
CA TRP A 131 -15.41 -8.76 -13.97
C TRP A 131 -15.82 -8.98 -12.51
N GLU A 132 -17.02 -9.49 -12.25
CA GLU A 132 -17.42 -9.95 -10.90
C GLU A 132 -16.56 -11.13 -10.44
N LYS A 133 -16.29 -12.09 -11.33
CA LYS A 133 -15.37 -13.20 -11.05
C LYS A 133 -13.93 -12.73 -10.84
N PHE A 134 -13.46 -11.73 -11.59
CA PHE A 134 -12.14 -11.14 -11.40
C PHE A 134 -12.06 -10.37 -10.07
N ASN A 135 -13.06 -9.54 -9.74
CA ASN A 135 -13.12 -8.83 -8.46
C ASN A 135 -13.26 -9.77 -7.27
N GLN A 136 -13.97 -10.88 -7.41
CA GLN A 136 -13.97 -11.95 -6.42
C GLN A 136 -12.58 -12.57 -6.29
N LYS A 137 -11.89 -12.85 -7.40
CA LYS A 137 -10.54 -13.42 -7.40
C LYS A 137 -9.49 -12.49 -6.78
N VAL A 138 -9.61 -11.18 -7.02
CA VAL A 138 -8.78 -10.15 -6.39
C VAL A 138 -9.12 -10.02 -4.91
N LYS A 139 -10.40 -9.98 -4.53
CA LYS A 139 -10.80 -9.98 -3.12
C LYS A 139 -10.27 -11.21 -2.38
N ILE A 140 -10.41 -12.40 -2.96
CA ILE A 140 -9.87 -13.66 -2.41
C ILE A 140 -8.36 -13.59 -2.31
N SER A 141 -7.66 -13.17 -3.36
CA SER A 141 -6.19 -13.05 -3.36
C SER A 141 -5.68 -12.00 -2.37
N LEU A 142 -6.42 -10.91 -2.15
CA LEU A 142 -6.06 -9.83 -1.23
C LEU A 142 -6.38 -10.26 0.21
N ILE A 143 -7.49 -10.95 0.44
CA ILE A 143 -7.76 -11.64 1.71
C ILE A 143 -6.65 -12.66 2.01
N ASP A 144 -6.26 -13.48 1.04
CA ASP A 144 -5.21 -14.50 1.21
C ASP A 144 -3.81 -13.87 1.34
N LEU A 145 -3.64 -12.62 0.88
CA LEU A 145 -2.43 -11.82 1.09
C LEU A 145 -2.32 -11.25 2.52
N PHE A 146 -3.42 -11.16 3.25
CA PHE A 146 -3.47 -10.62 4.63
C PHE A 146 -3.98 -11.63 5.66
N LYS A 147 -4.32 -12.86 5.25
CA LYS A 147 -4.52 -14.00 6.14
C LYS A 147 -3.15 -14.43 6.66
N GLU A 148 -2.91 -14.20 7.95
CA GLU A 148 -1.87 -14.91 8.68
C GLU A 148 -2.27 -16.39 8.80
N ASP A 149 -1.31 -17.29 8.60
CA ASP A 149 -1.47 -18.68 9.02
C ASP A 149 -1.58 -18.66 10.55
N ASP A 150 -2.76 -19.00 11.09
CA ASP A 150 -2.97 -19.15 12.52
C ASP A 150 -1.82 -19.94 13.14
N ASP A 151 -1.14 -19.31 14.10
CA ASP A 151 -0.05 -19.90 14.89
C ASP A 151 -0.44 -21.32 15.34
N LYS A 152 0.27 -22.33 14.82
CA LYS A 152 0.26 -23.65 15.43
C LYS A 152 0.94 -23.53 16.78
N THR A 153 0.11 -23.33 17.80
CA THR A 153 0.42 -23.63 19.20
C THR A 153 1.21 -24.94 19.29
N ILE A 154 2.44 -24.83 19.83
CA ILE A 154 3.18 -25.96 20.41
C ILE A 154 2.63 -26.20 21.81
#